data_AF-A0AB39VXN8-F1
#
_entry.id   AF-A0AB39VXN8-F1
#
_cell.length_a   1.000
_cell.length_b   1.000
_cell.length_c   1.000
_cell.angle_alpha   90.00
_cell.angle_beta   90.00
_cell.angle_gamma   90.00
#
_symmetry.space_group_name_H-M   'P 1'
#
loop_
_entity.id
_entity.type
_entity.pdbx_description
1 polymer ?
#
loop_
_entity_poly.entity_id
_entity_poly.type
_entity_poly.pdbx_seq_one_letter_code
_entity_poly.pdbx_strand_id
1 'polypeptide(L)'
;MKTLNKSLIVLFLIGSFSAHAANIKDIKDPGLITDHTVSSVGHDFYRMFTDRWEKTYPETITISERPSARWGSWITIKVGQDLLYQTLLFPTRRNFGKEVDTALQGVGEALSRRQIDKKLLGTGDLSGDEF
;
A
#
# COMPACT_ATOMS: atom_id res chain seq x y z
N MET A 1 82.04 -4.49 -10.42
CA MET A 1 81.61 -5.82 -9.94
C MET A 1 80.64 -5.64 -8.77
N LYS A 2 79.39 -6.11 -8.92
CA LYS A 2 78.40 -6.60 -7.93
C LYS A 2 78.39 -5.89 -6.56
N THR A 3 77.28 -5.29 -6.13
CA THR A 3 76.08 -6.04 -5.70
C THR A 3 74.78 -5.22 -5.80
N LEU A 4 73.73 -5.98 -6.10
CA LEU A 4 72.37 -5.64 -6.44
C LEU A 4 71.51 -5.79 -5.18
N ASN A 5 71.00 -4.70 -4.60
CA ASN A 5 69.99 -4.77 -3.54
C ASN A 5 68.63 -4.34 -4.08
N LYS A 6 67.80 -5.35 -4.30
CA LYS A 6 66.40 -5.27 -4.66
C LYS A 6 65.62 -4.65 -3.49
N SER A 7 65.04 -3.48 -3.68
CA SER A 7 63.90 -3.03 -2.88
C SER A 7 62.80 -2.62 -3.83
N LEU A 8 61.94 -3.61 -4.10
CA LEU A 8 60.72 -3.52 -4.86
C LEU A 8 59.72 -2.71 -4.04
N ILE A 9 59.57 -1.43 -4.34
CA ILE A 9 58.53 -0.58 -3.75
C ILE A 9 57.20 -1.03 -4.36
N VAL A 10 56.37 -1.66 -3.51
CA VAL A 10 55.02 -2.11 -3.83
C VAL A 10 54.15 -0.87 -4.11
N LEU A 11 53.79 -0.67 -5.37
CA LEU A 11 52.85 0.37 -5.78
C LEU A 11 51.44 -0.07 -5.38
N PHE A 12 50.88 0.64 -4.39
CA PHE A 12 49.54 0.43 -3.86
C PHE A 12 48.51 0.65 -4.98
N LEU A 13 47.83 -0.42 -5.41
CA LEU A 13 46.64 -0.36 -6.24
C LEU A 13 45.53 0.32 -5.40
N ILE A 14 45.33 1.62 -5.60
CA ILE A 14 44.16 2.33 -5.10
C ILE A 14 42.97 1.78 -5.88
N GLY A 15 42.28 0.82 -5.29
CA GLY A 15 41.03 0.31 -5.81
C GLY A 15 40.02 1.45 -5.87
N SER A 16 39.59 1.80 -7.07
CA SER A 16 38.44 2.68 -7.31
C SER A 16 37.21 2.03 -6.67
N PHE A 17 36.89 2.42 -5.45
CA PHE A 17 35.62 2.11 -4.82
C PHE A 17 34.58 2.99 -5.50
N SER A 18 34.02 2.51 -6.62
CA SER A 18 32.86 3.14 -7.25
C SER A 18 31.70 3.04 -6.27
N ALA A 19 31.48 4.11 -5.50
CA ALA A 19 30.28 4.30 -4.72
C ALA A 19 29.09 4.32 -5.68
N HIS A 20 28.42 3.18 -5.82
CA HIS A 20 27.09 3.16 -6.41
C HIS A 20 26.19 3.96 -5.46
N ALA A 21 25.90 5.21 -5.84
CA ALA A 21 24.79 5.94 -5.25
C ALA A 21 23.53 5.10 -5.53
N ALA A 22 23.08 4.36 -4.54
CA ALA A 22 21.80 3.70 -4.58
C ALA A 22 20.76 4.80 -4.83
N ASN A 23 20.21 4.80 -6.03
CA ASN A 23 19.08 5.65 -6.37
C ASN A 23 17.94 5.13 -5.49
N ILE A 24 17.72 5.77 -4.34
CA ILE A 24 16.58 5.49 -3.47
C ILE A 24 15.36 5.96 -4.25
N LYS A 25 14.88 5.12 -5.17
CA LYS A 25 13.54 5.26 -5.74
C LYS A 25 12.62 5.33 -4.54
N ASP A 26 11.89 6.43 -4.42
CA ASP A 26 10.97 6.73 -3.31
C ASP A 26 10.31 5.45 -2.77
N ILE A 27 10.88 4.89 -1.70
CA ILE A 27 10.28 3.76 -0.99
C ILE A 27 9.14 4.42 -0.24
N LYS A 28 8.01 4.57 -0.92
CA LYS A 28 6.78 5.01 -0.27
C LYS A 28 6.36 3.85 0.61
N ASP A 29 6.49 4.03 1.92
CA ASP A 29 6.12 3.01 2.88
C ASP A 29 4.72 2.48 2.55
N PRO A 30 4.51 1.15 2.55
CA PRO A 30 3.19 0.60 2.31
C PRO A 30 2.22 1.19 3.34
N GLY A 31 1.11 1.72 2.87
CA GLY A 31 0.05 2.25 3.72
C GLY A 31 -0.51 1.15 4.62
N LEU A 32 -0.98 1.56 5.79
CA LEU A 32 -1.52 0.66 6.81
C LEU A 32 -2.99 0.35 6.54
N ILE A 33 -3.44 -0.86 6.91
CA ILE A 33 -4.88 -1.16 7.06
C ILE A 33 -5.21 -1.12 8.54
N THR A 34 -6.20 -0.32 8.92
CA THR A 34 -6.58 -0.08 10.33
C THR A 34 -7.94 -0.68 10.66
N ASP A 35 -8.03 -1.35 11.81
CA ASP A 35 -9.24 -2.02 12.32
C ASP A 35 -10.03 -1.09 13.26
N HIS A 36 -11.18 -0.62 12.81
CA HIS A 36 -12.16 0.11 13.62
C HIS A 36 -13.48 -0.68 13.68
N THR A 37 -13.40 -2.01 13.74
CA THR A 37 -14.53 -2.92 13.92
C THR A 37 -14.73 -3.25 15.41
N VAL A 38 -15.95 -3.64 15.79
CA VAL A 38 -16.33 -3.82 17.20
C VAL A 38 -17.08 -5.12 17.47
N SER A 39 -17.69 -5.74 16.47
CA SER A 39 -18.35 -7.04 16.60
C SER A 39 -17.45 -8.18 16.16
N SER A 40 -17.79 -9.41 16.55
CA SER A 40 -17.11 -10.62 16.03
C SER A 40 -17.20 -10.72 14.51
N VAL A 41 -18.34 -10.35 13.89
CA VAL A 41 -18.50 -10.40 12.43
C VAL A 41 -17.59 -9.36 11.77
N GLY A 42 -17.52 -8.15 12.32
CA GLY A 42 -16.62 -7.11 11.81
C GLY A 42 -15.15 -7.48 11.93
N HIS A 43 -14.75 -8.02 13.07
CA HIS A 43 -13.35 -8.41 13.30
C HIS A 43 -12.93 -9.58 12.40
N ASP A 44 -13.82 -10.55 12.18
CA ASP A 44 -13.57 -11.64 11.24
C ASP A 44 -13.50 -11.15 9.79
N PHE A 45 -14.31 -10.14 9.46
CA PHE A 45 -14.24 -9.50 8.14
C PHE A 45 -12.90 -8.80 7.97
N TYR A 46 -12.48 -8.01 8.96
CA TYR A 46 -11.17 -7.32 8.95
C TYR A 46 -10.04 -8.32 8.73
N ARG A 47 -9.97 -9.39 9.54
CA ARG A 47 -8.93 -10.43 9.43
C ARG A 47 -8.90 -11.06 8.04
N MET A 48 -10.05 -11.55 7.56
CA MET A 48 -10.11 -12.21 6.25
C MET A 48 -9.80 -11.25 5.10
N PHE A 49 -10.21 -9.99 5.22
CA PHE A 49 -9.88 -8.95 4.24
C PHE A 49 -8.37 -8.70 4.22
N THR A 50 -7.74 -8.49 5.37
CA THR A 50 -6.29 -8.22 5.45
C THR A 50 -5.45 -9.43 5.04
N ASP A 51 -5.88 -10.65 5.38
CA ASP A 51 -5.18 -11.89 5.02
C ASP A 51 -5.13 -12.11 3.50
N ARG A 52 -6.15 -11.62 2.78
CA ARG A 52 -6.28 -11.76 1.31
C ARG A 52 -5.90 -10.49 0.55
N TRP A 53 -5.52 -9.43 1.26
CA TRP A 53 -5.19 -8.16 0.62
C TRP A 53 -3.76 -8.17 0.09
N GLU A 54 -3.62 -8.16 -1.23
CA GLU A 54 -2.31 -8.28 -1.90
C GLU A 54 -1.80 -6.95 -2.48
N LYS A 55 -2.61 -5.88 -2.47
CA LYS A 55 -2.25 -4.63 -3.14
C LYS A 55 -1.46 -3.71 -2.23
N THR A 56 -0.30 -3.22 -2.70
CA THR A 56 0.40 -2.13 -2.02
C THR A 56 -0.26 -0.80 -2.38
N TYR A 57 -0.76 -0.10 -1.37
CA TYR A 57 -1.33 1.25 -1.52
C TYR A 57 -0.71 2.17 -0.48
N PRO A 58 -0.30 3.40 -0.83
CA PRO A 58 0.52 4.21 0.07
C PRO A 58 -0.25 5.01 1.12
N GLU A 59 -1.57 5.20 0.96
CA GLU A 59 -2.39 5.87 1.97
C GLU A 59 -3.01 4.82 2.90
N THR A 60 -3.33 5.21 4.13
CA THR A 60 -3.95 4.32 5.11
C THR A 60 -5.39 3.98 4.69
N ILE A 61 -5.71 2.69 4.66
CA ILE A 61 -7.05 2.17 4.48
C ILE A 61 -7.66 1.94 5.86
N THR A 62 -8.86 2.45 6.11
CA THR A 62 -9.59 2.25 7.37
C THR A 62 -10.83 1.42 7.12
N ILE A 63 -10.97 0.33 7.86
CA ILE A 63 -12.16 -0.51 7.88
C ILE A 63 -12.92 -0.20 9.17
N SER A 64 -14.11 0.40 9.05
CA SER A 64 -14.95 0.80 10.18
C SER A 64 -16.26 0.03 10.18
N GLU A 65 -16.73 -0.29 11.38
CA GLU A 65 -18.03 -0.95 11.58
C GLU A 65 -19.02 -0.04 12.30
N ARG A 66 -20.29 -0.12 11.88
CA ARG A 66 -21.43 0.33 12.68
C ARG A 66 -22.36 -0.87 12.96
N PRO A 67 -22.34 -1.44 14.17
CA PRO A 67 -23.18 -2.60 14.50
C PRO A 67 -24.66 -2.19 14.59
N SER A 68 -25.54 -3.08 14.12
CA SER A 68 -27.00 -2.91 14.18
C SER A 68 -27.68 -4.23 14.54
N ALA A 69 -28.44 -4.24 15.64
CA ALA A 69 -29.16 -5.42 16.10
C ALA A 69 -30.23 -5.91 15.11
N ARG A 70 -30.81 -5.00 14.31
CA ARG A 70 -31.88 -5.34 13.36
C ARG A 70 -31.37 -5.86 12.02
N TRP A 71 -30.23 -5.35 11.56
CA TRP A 71 -29.81 -5.50 10.17
C TRP A 71 -28.44 -6.18 10.02
N GLY A 72 -27.64 -6.28 11.08
CA GLY A 72 -26.28 -6.80 11.05
C GLY A 72 -25.21 -5.71 11.19
N SER A 73 -24.03 -5.94 10.63
CA SER A 73 -22.88 -5.04 10.74
C SER A 73 -22.66 -4.25 9.46
N TRP A 74 -22.78 -2.92 9.55
CA TRP A 74 -22.43 -2.06 8.43
C TRP A 74 -20.92 -1.86 8.38
N ILE A 75 -20.27 -2.41 7.36
CA ILE A 75 -18.84 -2.22 7.12
C ILE A 75 -18.62 -1.12 6.10
N THR A 76 -17.72 -0.21 6.43
CA THR A 76 -17.32 0.92 5.58
C THR A 76 -15.81 0.92 5.44
N ILE A 77 -15.32 0.98 4.20
CA ILE A 77 -13.89 1.01 3.88
C ILE A 77 -13.57 2.35 3.24
N LYS A 78 -12.59 3.05 3.81
CA LYS A 78 -12.20 4.40 3.38
C LYS A 78 -10.69 4.56 3.25
N VAL A 79 -10.29 5.58 2.50
CA VAL A 79 -8.94 6.15 2.58
C VAL A 79 -9.11 7.64 2.87
N GLY A 80 -8.65 8.07 4.05
CA GLY A 80 -8.91 9.41 4.55
C GLY A 80 -10.42 9.66 4.70
N GLN A 81 -10.96 10.61 3.95
CA GLN A 81 -12.39 10.91 3.92
C GLN A 81 -13.15 10.18 2.79
N ASP A 82 -12.43 9.59 1.85
CA ASP A 82 -13.00 9.03 0.63
C ASP A 82 -13.58 7.63 0.88
N LEU A 83 -14.84 7.44 0.52
CA LEU A 83 -15.51 6.14 0.58
C LEU A 83 -15.05 5.27 -0.60
N LEU A 84 -14.45 4.12 -0.29
CA LEU A 84 -14.06 3.13 -1.31
C LEU A 84 -15.11 2.04 -1.48
N TYR A 85 -15.66 1.56 -0.37
CA TYR A 85 -16.61 0.45 -0.37
C TYR A 85 -17.48 0.46 0.88
N GLN A 86 -18.72 -0.01 0.75
CA GLN A 86 -19.63 -0.18 1.88
C GLN A 86 -20.51 -1.41 1.65
N THR A 87 -20.69 -2.20 2.71
CA THR A 87 -21.58 -3.37 2.67
C THR A 87 -22.27 -3.60 4.01
N LEU A 88 -23.36 -4.35 3.99
CA LEU A 88 -24.05 -4.84 5.17
C LEU A 88 -23.75 -6.34 5.32
N LEU A 89 -23.11 -6.72 6.42
CA LEU A 89 -22.82 -8.10 6.74
C LEU A 89 -23.88 -8.64 7.70
N PHE A 90 -24.52 -9.75 7.32
CA PHE A 90 -25.45 -10.44 8.20
C PHE A 90 -24.69 -11.38 9.15
N PRO A 91 -25.21 -11.61 10.37
CA PRO A 91 -24.59 -12.57 11.31
C PRO A 91 -24.50 -14.01 10.73
N THR A 92 -25.38 -14.33 9.79
CA THR A 92 -25.44 -15.62 9.12
C THR A 92 -24.29 -15.78 8.14
N ARG A 93 -23.28 -16.56 8.51
CA ARG A 93 -22.01 -16.69 7.76
C ARG A 93 -22.07 -17.49 6.45
N ARG A 94 -23.25 -17.83 5.94
CA ARG A 94 -23.42 -18.78 4.83
C ARG A 94 -22.68 -18.33 3.55
N ASN A 95 -22.49 -17.02 3.36
CA ASN A 95 -21.80 -16.44 2.20
C ASN A 95 -20.64 -15.50 2.57
N PHE A 96 -20.14 -15.57 3.80
CA PHE A 96 -19.20 -14.57 4.33
C PHE A 96 -17.91 -14.44 3.50
N GLY A 97 -17.34 -15.56 3.06
CA GLY A 97 -16.15 -15.53 2.20
C GLY A 97 -16.38 -14.80 0.88
N LYS A 98 -17.56 -14.98 0.25
CA LYS A 98 -17.92 -14.29 -0.99
C LYS A 98 -18.11 -12.79 -0.78
N GLU A 99 -18.66 -12.39 0.38
CA GLU A 99 -18.80 -10.97 0.74
C GLU A 99 -17.42 -10.31 0.90
N VAL A 100 -16.46 -11.01 1.52
CA VAL A 100 -15.05 -10.56 1.59
C VAL A 100 -14.44 -10.44 0.20
N ASP A 101 -14.58 -11.46 -0.65
CA ASP A 101 -14.03 -11.44 -2.01
C ASP A 101 -14.60 -10.30 -2.87
N THR A 102 -15.90 -10.04 -2.73
CA THR A 102 -16.58 -8.91 -3.39
C THR A 102 -16.03 -7.58 -2.89
N ALA A 103 -15.78 -7.46 -1.58
CA ALA A 103 -15.18 -6.26 -1.00
C ALA A 103 -13.73 -6.04 -1.49
N LEU A 104 -12.91 -7.10 -1.56
CA LEU A 104 -11.54 -7.02 -2.09
C LEU A 104 -11.53 -6.50 -3.52
N GLN A 105 -12.40 -7.04 -4.37
CA GLN A 105 -12.54 -6.58 -5.75
C GLN A 105 -13.02 -5.12 -5.80
N GLY A 106 -14.08 -4.78 -5.07
CA GLY A 106 -14.66 -3.43 -5.07
C GLY A 106 -13.69 -2.36 -4.60
N VAL A 107 -13.00 -2.58 -3.48
CA VAL A 107 -11.95 -1.68 -2.98
C VAL A 107 -10.80 -1.61 -3.97
N GLY A 108 -10.37 -2.75 -4.52
CA GLY A 108 -9.31 -2.83 -5.49
C GLY A 108 -9.58 -2.02 -6.76
N GLU A 109 -10.82 -2.01 -7.26
CA GLU A 109 -11.25 -1.22 -8.41
C GLU A 109 -11.36 0.27 -8.07
N ALA A 110 -11.92 0.62 -6.91
CA ALA A 110 -12.05 2.00 -6.45
C ALA A 110 -10.67 2.67 -6.32
N LEU A 111 -9.69 1.96 -5.77
CA LEU A 111 -8.30 2.45 -5.68
C LEU A 111 -7.66 2.66 -7.05
N SER A 112 -7.86 1.72 -7.99
CA SER A 112 -7.33 1.85 -9.36
C SER A 112 -7.90 3.08 -10.06
N ARG A 113 -9.22 3.32 -9.96
CA ARG A 113 -9.87 4.51 -10.52
C ARG A 113 -9.29 5.79 -9.94
N ARG A 114 -9.17 5.85 -8.61
CA ARG A 114 -8.57 6.99 -7.90
C ARG A 114 -7.14 7.29 -8.33
N GLN A 115 -6.31 6.27 -8.57
CA GLN A 115 -4.94 6.47 -9.05
C GLN A 115 -4.90 7.05 -10.46
N ILE A 116 -5.83 6.64 -11.32
CA ILE A 116 -5.98 7.19 -12.67
C ILE A 116 -6.38 8.66 -12.57
N ASP A 117 -7.39 8.99 -11.76
CA ASP A 117 -7.86 10.36 -11.59
C ASP A 117 -6.77 11.29 -11.05
N LYS A 118 -6.01 10.84 -10.03
CA LYS A 118 -4.86 11.60 -9.50
C LYS A 118 -3.79 11.87 -10.56
N LYS A 119 -3.49 10.88 -11.42
CA LYS A 119 -2.50 11.05 -12.49
C LYS A 119 -3.01 11.99 -13.57
N LEU A 120 -4.26 11.87 -13.99
CA LEU A 120 -4.87 12.73 -15.01
C LEU A 120 -4.91 14.19 -14.56
N LEU A 121 -5.37 14.44 -13.33
CA LEU A 121 -5.41 15.79 -12.75
C LEU A 121 -4.00 16.35 -12.53
N GLY A 122 -3.04 15.52 -12.10
CA GLY A 122 -1.64 15.93 -11.94
C GLY A 122 -0.91 16.22 -13.26
N THR A 123 -1.33 15.62 -14.38
CA THR A 123 -0.78 15.91 -15.72
C THR A 123 -1.42 17.11 -16.41
N GLY A 124 -2.62 17.53 -15.99
CA GLY A 124 -3.34 18.65 -16.59
C GLY A 124 -2.83 20.03 -16.18
N ASP A 125 -2.18 20.12 -15.02
CA ASP A 125 -1.69 21.38 -14.41
C ASP A 125 -0.33 21.87 -14.97
N LEU A 126 0.17 21.25 -16.04
CA LEU A 126 1.38 21.66 -16.76
C LEU A 126 1.08 22.35 -18.10
N SER A 127 -0.18 22.69 -18.38
CA SER A 127 -0.49 23.54 -19.54
C SER A 127 -0.20 25.00 -19.17
N GLY A 128 0.94 25.47 -19.68
CA GLY A 128 1.62 26.69 -19.27
C GLY A 128 0.75 27.93 -19.22
N ASP A 129 0.82 28.62 -18.09
CA ASP A 129 0.49 30.03 -18.01
C ASP A 129 1.81 30.79 -17.75
N GLU A 130 2.54 30.99 -18.84
CA GLU A 130 3.61 31.98 -18.92
C GLU A 130 3.09 33.17 -19.72
N PHE A 131 2.60 34.17 -18.97
CA PHE A 131 2.44 35.55 -19.41
C PHE A 131 2.93 36.50 -18.32
#